data_AF-G3MU66-F1
#
_entry.id   AF-G3MU66-F1
#
_cell.length_a   1.000
_cell.length_b   1.000
_cell.length_c   1.000
_cell.angle_alpha   90.00
_cell.angle_beta   90.00
_cell.angle_gamma   90.00
#
_symmetry.space_group_name_H-M   'P 1'
#
loop_
_entity.id
_entity.type
_entity.pdbx_description
1 polymer ?
#
loop_
_entity_poly.entity_id
_entity_poly.type
_entity_poly.pdbx_seq_one_letter_code
_entity_poly.pdbx_strand_id
1 'polypeptide(L)'
;MATKFRCSGQTCVSANRIYVHEKIHDQYISKLAAAMKEKLVLGDGLNPKTTQGPLVNQKAVDKCELLLSDALGKGSELICGGKRGEHGTSYEPTLITNVQSNTNIAHTEIFGPIASVQKFRDEQEVLEAANNCRVGLAGYVFGRDQSRLQRVARKLEVGMVGVNEGLISCAEAAFGGVKESGIGREGGAQGIDEFTNWKYICTQY
;
A
#
# COMPACT_ATOMS: atom_id res chain seq x y z
N MET A 1 1.11 7.00 -7.14
CA MET A 1 0.67 8.25 -6.48
C MET A 1 -0.45 7.99 -5.49
N ALA A 2 -1.68 7.73 -5.97
CA ALA A 2 -2.88 7.59 -5.13
C ALA A 2 -2.77 6.55 -4.01
N THR A 3 -2.24 5.35 -4.31
CA THR A 3 -2.14 4.24 -3.36
C THR A 3 -1.11 4.43 -2.26
N LYS A 4 -0.10 5.30 -2.43
CA LYS A 4 1.04 5.40 -1.50
C LYS A 4 1.09 6.70 -0.71
N PHE A 5 0.72 7.82 -1.34
CA PHE A 5 0.91 9.15 -0.76
C PHE A 5 -0.37 9.79 -0.25
N ARG A 6 -1.55 9.20 -0.48
CA ARG A 6 -2.79 9.66 0.16
C ARG A 6 -2.64 9.59 1.68
N CYS A 7 -3.05 10.64 2.39
CA CYS A 7 -2.90 10.79 3.84
C CYS A 7 -1.44 10.56 4.31
N SER A 8 -0.45 11.00 3.52
CA SER A 8 0.98 10.75 3.78
C SER A 8 1.31 9.26 4.00
N GLY A 9 0.55 8.37 3.36
CA GLY A 9 0.72 6.91 3.47
C GLY A 9 0.08 6.26 4.70
N GLN A 10 -0.61 7.02 5.56
CA GLN A 10 -1.23 6.57 6.80
C GLN A 10 -2.65 6.04 6.57
N THR A 11 -2.80 5.10 5.64
CA THR A 11 -4.08 4.42 5.38
C THR A 11 -3.85 2.92 5.37
N CYS A 12 -4.80 2.14 5.91
CA CYS A 12 -4.68 0.68 6.02
C CYS A 12 -4.50 -0.01 4.64
N VAL A 13 -5.00 0.61 3.58
CA VAL A 13 -4.92 0.09 2.21
C VAL A 13 -3.76 0.68 1.40
N SER A 14 -2.89 1.47 2.03
CA SER A 14 -1.74 2.05 1.35
C SER A 14 -0.84 0.95 0.79
N ALA A 15 -0.35 1.10 -0.44
CA ALA A 15 0.58 0.14 -1.03
C ALA A 15 1.90 0.11 -0.25
N ASN A 16 2.11 -0.95 0.54
CA ASN A 16 3.32 -1.08 1.37
C ASN A 16 4.54 -1.55 0.55
N ARG A 17 4.29 -2.44 -0.42
CA ARG A 17 5.30 -3.02 -1.32
C ARG A 17 4.84 -2.78 -2.74
N ILE A 18 5.73 -2.25 -3.57
CA ILE A 18 5.45 -1.96 -4.98
C ILE A 18 6.32 -2.88 -5.83
N TYR A 19 5.71 -3.83 -6.52
CA TYR A 19 6.41 -4.73 -7.42
C TYR A 19 6.33 -4.21 -8.86
N VAL A 20 7.47 -4.08 -9.52
CA VAL A 20 7.56 -3.58 -10.90
C VAL A 20 8.37 -4.54 -11.74
N HIS A 21 7.83 -4.90 -12.91
CA HIS A 21 8.48 -5.84 -13.80
C HIS A 21 9.80 -5.25 -14.30
N GLU A 22 10.86 -6.06 -14.33
CA GLU A 22 12.22 -5.64 -14.71
C GLU A 22 12.30 -4.81 -16.00
N LYS A 23 11.45 -5.13 -17.00
CA LYS A 23 11.43 -4.45 -18.31
C LYS A 23 11.02 -2.98 -18.26
N ILE A 24 10.29 -2.57 -17.22
CA ILE A 24 9.80 -1.19 -17.05
C ILE A 24 10.27 -0.55 -15.75
N HIS A 25 11.10 -1.25 -14.97
CA HIS A 25 11.50 -0.83 -13.63
C HIS A 25 12.12 0.56 -13.61
N ASP A 26 13.18 0.78 -14.38
CA ASP A 26 13.93 2.04 -14.32
C ASP A 26 13.10 3.21 -14.87
N GLN A 27 12.31 2.95 -15.92
CA GLN A 27 11.36 3.92 -16.46
C GLN A 27 10.28 4.28 -15.43
N TYR A 28 9.77 3.29 -14.68
CA TYR A 28 8.80 3.51 -13.62
C TYR A 28 9.38 4.34 -12.48
N ILE A 29 10.58 4.03 -12.01
CA ILE A 29 11.27 4.80 -10.96
C ILE A 29 11.43 6.25 -11.38
N SER A 30 11.95 6.50 -12.58
CA SER A 30 12.14 7.85 -13.12
C SER A 30 10.82 8.63 -13.20
N LYS A 31 9.76 8.01 -13.74
CA LYS A 31 8.43 8.64 -13.84
C LYS A 31 7.78 8.89 -12.48
N LEU A 32 7.95 7.97 -11.53
CA LEU A 32 7.43 8.12 -10.18
C LEU A 32 8.15 9.24 -9.44
N ALA A 33 9.48 9.31 -9.52
CA ALA A 33 10.27 10.39 -8.92
C ALA A 33 9.88 11.76 -9.48
N ALA A 34 9.70 11.87 -10.81
CA ALA A 34 9.24 13.10 -11.45
C ALA A 34 7.83 13.50 -10.96
N ALA A 35 6.88 12.55 -10.95
CA ALA A 35 5.52 12.79 -10.48
C ALA A 35 5.46 13.15 -8.99
N MET A 36 6.34 12.58 -8.16
CA MET A 36 6.47 12.93 -6.74
C MET A 36 6.94 14.37 -6.60
N LYS A 37 8.01 14.76 -7.31
CA LYS A 37 8.54 16.13 -7.29
C LYS A 37 7.51 17.17 -7.75
N GLU A 38 6.72 16.83 -8.77
CA GLU A 38 5.70 17.73 -9.32
C GLU A 38 4.49 17.90 -8.40
N LYS A 39 4.02 16.81 -7.78
CA LYS A 39 2.70 16.76 -7.14
C LYS A 39 2.72 16.78 -5.62
N LEU A 40 3.85 16.42 -5.00
CA LEU A 40 3.94 16.30 -3.55
C LEU A 40 4.57 17.54 -2.93
N VAL A 41 3.81 18.16 -2.04
CA VAL A 41 4.16 19.39 -1.33
C VAL A 41 3.92 19.12 0.14
N LEU A 42 5.02 19.02 0.90
CA LEU A 42 5.00 18.84 2.34
C LEU A 42 4.71 20.20 3.00
N GLY A 43 3.76 20.24 3.94
CA GLY A 43 3.42 21.49 4.62
C GLY A 43 2.26 21.36 5.61
N ASP A 44 1.76 22.52 6.04
CA ASP A 44 0.57 22.64 6.87
C ASP A 44 -0.68 22.18 6.10
N GLY A 45 -1.50 21.31 6.70
CA GLY A 45 -2.73 20.79 6.10
C GLY A 45 -3.80 21.85 5.84
N LEU A 46 -3.72 23.03 6.46
CA LEU A 46 -4.60 24.16 6.16
C LEU A 46 -4.17 24.96 4.93
N ASN A 47 -2.95 24.77 4.43
CA ASN A 47 -2.50 25.43 3.21
C ASN A 47 -3.03 24.67 1.97
N PRO A 48 -3.77 25.32 1.06
CA PRO A 48 -4.37 24.67 -0.10
C PRO A 48 -3.35 24.08 -1.10
N LYS A 49 -2.07 24.47 -1.01
CA LYS A 49 -0.99 23.91 -1.84
C LYS A 49 -0.39 22.63 -1.25
N THR A 50 -0.62 22.36 0.04
CA THR A 50 -0.09 21.18 0.71
C THR A 50 -0.82 19.95 0.21
N THR A 51 -0.05 18.94 -0.19
CA THR A 51 -0.58 17.62 -0.55
C THR A 51 -0.12 16.53 0.40
N GLN A 52 0.89 16.79 1.23
CA GLN A 52 1.41 15.89 2.25
C GLN A 52 1.48 16.63 3.59
N GLY A 53 0.71 16.15 4.57
CA GLY A 53 0.74 16.67 5.94
C GLY A 53 1.75 15.93 6.82
N PRO A 54 1.90 16.37 8.09
CA PRO A 54 2.74 15.69 9.07
C PRO A 54 2.22 14.28 9.37
N LEU A 55 3.11 13.43 9.90
CA LEU A 55 2.71 12.13 10.44
C LEU A 55 2.01 12.31 11.79
N VAL A 56 1.19 11.34 12.16
CA VAL A 56 0.31 11.42 13.34
C VAL A 56 1.07 11.65 14.65
N ASN A 57 2.31 11.15 14.78
CA ASN A 57 3.15 11.34 15.96
C ASN A 57 4.63 11.05 15.68
N GLN A 58 5.48 11.32 16.67
CA GLN A 58 6.93 11.12 16.60
C GLN A 58 7.32 9.65 16.36
N LYS A 59 6.60 8.70 16.95
CA LYS A 59 6.87 7.26 16.77
C LYS A 59 6.71 6.83 15.31
N ALA A 60 5.78 7.44 14.57
CA ALA A 60 5.61 7.18 13.15
C ALA A 60 6.83 7.65 12.33
N VAL A 61 7.39 8.81 12.67
CA VAL A 61 8.63 9.33 12.07
C VAL A 61 9.80 8.40 12.38
N ASP A 62 10.00 8.04 13.65
CA ASP A 62 11.11 7.18 14.07
C ASP A 62 11.03 5.79 13.41
N LYS A 63 9.81 5.25 13.24
CA LYS A 63 9.58 4.00 12.50
C LYS A 63 9.96 4.13 11.02
N CYS A 64 9.62 5.24 10.37
CA CYS A 64 10.02 5.49 8.98
C CYS A 64 11.54 5.51 8.82
N GLU A 65 12.25 6.20 9.73
CA GLU A 65 13.71 6.26 9.72
C GLU A 65 14.36 4.90 9.97
N LEU A 66 13.85 4.13 10.95
CA LEU A 66 14.35 2.80 11.25
C LEU A 66 14.23 1.86 10.04
N LEU A 67 13.05 1.84 9.40
CA LEU A 67 12.80 1.01 8.23
C LEU A 67 13.64 1.45 7.02
N LEU A 68 13.78 2.77 6.81
CA LEU A 68 14.60 3.30 5.74
C LEU A 68 16.08 2.97 5.94
N SER A 69 16.61 3.18 7.15
CA SER A 69 18.01 2.90 7.49
C SER A 69 18.35 1.42 7.31
N ASP A 70 17.49 0.50 7.77
CA ASP A 70 17.66 -0.94 7.54
C ASP A 70 17.69 -1.29 6.05
N ALA A 71 16.78 -0.71 5.26
CA ALA A 71 16.70 -0.96 3.83
C ALA A 71 17.96 -0.49 3.10
N LEU A 72 18.44 0.74 3.39
CA LEU A 72 19.66 1.31 2.80
C LEU A 72 20.91 0.54 3.23
N GLY A 73 21.00 0.15 4.52
CA GLY A 73 22.11 -0.66 5.04
C GLY A 73 22.21 -2.06 4.42
N LYS A 74 21.11 -2.55 3.83
CA LYS A 74 21.03 -3.85 3.14
C LYS A 74 20.99 -3.72 1.60
N GLY A 75 21.41 -2.57 1.06
CA GLY A 75 21.62 -2.39 -0.39
C GLY A 75 20.45 -1.82 -1.18
N SER A 76 19.40 -1.31 -0.50
CA SER A 76 18.40 -0.49 -1.18
C SER A 76 19.00 0.87 -1.56
N GLU A 77 18.48 1.48 -2.61
CA GLU A 77 18.95 2.77 -3.12
C GLU A 77 17.90 3.85 -2.86
N LEU A 78 18.34 5.01 -2.34
CA LEU A 78 17.50 6.18 -2.14
C LEU A 78 17.45 7.03 -3.42
N ILE A 79 16.25 7.18 -3.99
CA ILE A 79 16.03 7.97 -5.21
C ILE A 79 15.69 9.43 -4.86
N CYS A 80 14.82 9.64 -3.88
CA CYS A 80 14.49 10.97 -3.36
C CYS A 80 13.83 10.90 -1.97
N GLY A 81 13.82 12.03 -1.26
CA GLY A 81 13.25 12.17 0.08
C GLY A 81 14.17 11.59 1.17
N GLY A 82 13.55 10.94 2.16
CA GLY A 82 14.24 10.17 3.20
C GLY A 82 14.62 10.96 4.45
N LYS A 83 14.20 12.22 4.55
CA LYS A 83 14.52 13.09 5.69
C LYS A 83 13.26 13.50 6.45
N ARG A 84 13.47 13.90 7.72
CA ARG A 84 12.47 14.64 8.48
C ARG A 84 12.19 15.97 7.76
N GLY A 85 10.93 16.38 7.78
CA GLY A 85 10.56 17.72 7.36
C GLY A 85 11.04 18.76 8.37
N GLU A 86 11.00 20.04 7.98
CA GLU A 86 11.52 21.15 8.79
C GLU A 86 10.74 21.37 10.10
N HIS A 87 9.49 20.90 10.18
CA HIS A 87 8.59 21.19 11.29
C HIS A 87 7.88 19.95 11.82
N GLY A 88 7.85 19.82 13.15
CA GLY A 88 7.05 18.82 13.87
C GLY A 88 7.35 17.38 13.43
N THR A 89 6.28 16.61 13.22
CA THR A 89 6.32 15.19 12.83
C THR A 89 6.26 14.99 11.31
N SER A 90 6.72 15.99 10.54
CA SER A 90 6.75 15.93 9.08
C SER A 90 7.84 14.98 8.59
N TYR A 91 7.58 14.26 7.50
CA TYR A 91 8.54 13.36 6.87
C TYR A 91 8.44 13.47 5.35
N GLU A 92 9.57 13.58 4.67
CA GLU A 92 9.61 13.76 3.22
C GLU A 92 9.03 12.53 2.51
N PRO A 93 8.18 12.72 1.48
CA PRO A 93 7.82 11.65 0.57
C PRO A 93 9.06 11.01 -0.03
N THR A 94 9.22 9.72 0.21
CA THR A 94 10.46 9.00 -0.03
C THR A 94 10.25 7.93 -1.08
N LEU A 95 11.21 7.79 -2.00
CA LEU A 95 11.25 6.70 -2.97
C LEU A 95 12.56 5.94 -2.82
N ILE A 96 12.45 4.64 -2.57
CA ILE A 96 13.58 3.72 -2.59
C ILE A 96 13.34 2.62 -3.62
N THR A 97 14.45 2.11 -4.17
CA THR A 97 14.46 1.00 -5.11
C THR A 97 15.46 -0.07 -4.68
N ASN A 98 15.52 -1.17 -5.43
CA ASN A 98 16.37 -2.34 -5.14
C ASN A 98 16.14 -2.92 -3.73
N VAL A 99 14.90 -2.83 -3.25
CA VAL A 99 14.54 -3.34 -1.92
C VAL A 99 14.61 -4.86 -1.91
N GLN A 100 15.42 -5.40 -1.01
CA GLN A 100 15.65 -6.83 -0.88
C GLN A 100 14.61 -7.48 0.05
N SER A 101 14.32 -8.76 -0.16
CA SER A 101 13.36 -9.52 0.64
C SER A 101 13.80 -9.74 2.10
N ASN A 102 15.07 -9.52 2.45
CA ASN A 102 15.59 -9.63 3.82
C ASN A 102 15.54 -8.29 4.61
N THR A 103 14.95 -7.24 4.04
CA THR A 103 14.77 -5.94 4.69
C THR A 103 13.50 -5.92 5.55
N ASN A 104 13.54 -5.20 6.66
CA ASN A 104 12.38 -5.02 7.53
C ASN A 104 11.24 -4.31 6.80
N ILE A 105 11.56 -3.37 5.89
CA ILE A 105 10.58 -2.63 5.10
C ILE A 105 9.80 -3.52 4.12
N ALA A 106 10.34 -4.69 3.74
CA ALA A 106 9.64 -5.68 2.94
C ALA A 106 8.62 -6.52 3.73
N HIS A 107 8.67 -6.51 5.07
CA HIS A 107 7.82 -7.36 5.92
C HIS A 107 6.98 -6.60 6.94
N THR A 108 7.28 -5.33 7.14
CA THR A 108 6.63 -4.46 8.12
C THR A 108 5.82 -3.39 7.40
N GLU A 109 4.59 -3.16 7.87
CA GLU A 109 3.81 -2.04 7.40
C GLU A 109 4.50 -0.72 7.76
N ILE A 110 4.80 0.11 6.76
CA ILE A 110 5.50 1.38 6.93
C ILE A 110 4.60 2.39 7.65
N PHE A 111 3.34 2.48 7.22
CA PHE A 111 2.37 3.47 7.69
C PHE A 111 2.89 4.93 7.60
N GLY A 112 3.55 5.23 6.49
CA GLY A 112 4.20 6.51 6.20
C GLY A 112 4.57 6.63 4.72
N PRO A 113 5.10 7.78 4.28
CA PRO A 113 5.15 8.16 2.87
C PRO A 113 6.40 7.61 2.16
N ILE A 114 6.74 6.35 2.37
CA ILE A 114 7.87 5.66 1.70
C ILE A 114 7.35 4.70 0.63
N ALA A 115 7.62 5.00 -0.63
CA ALA A 115 7.43 4.10 -1.77
C ALA A 115 8.62 3.13 -1.85
N SER A 116 8.37 1.87 -1.49
CA SER A 116 9.36 0.78 -1.51
C SER A 116 9.17 -0.06 -2.77
N VAL A 117 10.09 0.07 -3.73
CA VAL A 117 9.99 -0.60 -5.03
C VAL A 117 10.92 -1.82 -5.12
N GLN A 118 10.33 -2.94 -5.52
CA GLN A 118 10.98 -4.23 -5.74
C GLN A 118 10.83 -4.63 -7.21
N LYS A 119 11.86 -5.26 -7.76
CA LYS A 119 11.88 -5.77 -9.14
C LYS A 119 11.37 -7.21 -9.15
N PHE A 120 10.62 -7.59 -10.17
CA PHE A 120 10.27 -9.00 -10.45
C PHE A 120 10.42 -9.32 -11.95
N ARG A 121 10.51 -10.60 -12.29
CA ARG A 121 10.74 -11.10 -13.67
C ARG A 121 9.53 -11.79 -14.27
N ASP A 122 8.78 -12.55 -13.47
CA ASP A 122 7.61 -13.28 -13.96
C ASP A 122 6.40 -13.25 -13.01
N GLU A 123 5.26 -13.72 -13.53
CA GLU A 123 3.96 -13.71 -12.83
C GLU A 123 3.96 -14.59 -11.58
N GLN A 124 4.67 -15.71 -11.59
CA GLN A 124 4.68 -16.64 -10.47
C GLN A 124 5.53 -16.09 -9.32
N GLU A 125 6.74 -15.61 -9.62
CA GLU A 125 7.66 -14.98 -8.66
C GLU A 125 6.96 -13.85 -7.89
N VAL A 126 6.27 -12.95 -8.61
CA VAL A 126 5.62 -11.80 -7.97
C VAL A 126 4.41 -12.20 -7.13
N LEU A 127 3.67 -13.24 -7.53
CA LEU A 127 2.55 -13.76 -6.75
C LEU A 127 3.02 -14.41 -5.46
N GLU A 128 4.08 -15.22 -5.52
CA GLU A 128 4.70 -15.82 -4.34
C GLU A 128 5.21 -14.74 -3.39
N ALA A 129 5.92 -13.74 -3.90
CA ALA A 129 6.41 -12.61 -3.10
C ALA A 129 5.25 -11.78 -2.49
N ALA A 130 4.21 -11.48 -3.26
CA ALA A 130 3.06 -10.72 -2.80
C ALA A 130 2.27 -11.47 -1.71
N ASN A 131 2.07 -12.77 -1.88
CA ASN A 131 1.32 -13.60 -0.93
C ASN A 131 2.14 -14.03 0.29
N ASN A 132 3.47 -13.96 0.24
CA ASN A 132 4.37 -14.19 1.37
C ASN A 132 4.31 -13.04 2.40
N CYS A 133 3.15 -12.91 3.03
CA CYS A 133 2.88 -11.97 4.10
C CYS A 133 1.73 -12.50 4.95
N ARG A 134 1.77 -12.19 6.26
CA ARG A 134 0.73 -12.57 7.22
C ARG A 134 -0.57 -11.78 7.05
N VAL A 135 -0.51 -10.62 6.42
CA VAL A 135 -1.67 -9.74 6.18
C VAL A 135 -2.25 -9.96 4.78
N GLY A 136 -3.54 -9.66 4.62
CA GLY A 136 -4.30 -9.84 3.39
C GLY A 136 -5.45 -8.85 3.27
N LEU A 137 -5.18 -7.54 3.42
CA LEU A 137 -6.24 -6.51 3.35
C LEU A 137 -6.54 -6.08 1.91
N ALA A 138 -5.60 -5.37 1.27
CA ALA A 138 -5.76 -4.86 -0.10
C ALA A 138 -4.55 -5.19 -0.98
N GLY A 139 -4.81 -5.49 -2.25
CA GLY A 139 -3.82 -5.68 -3.30
C GLY A 139 -4.17 -4.87 -4.55
N TYR A 140 -3.17 -4.60 -5.40
CA TYR A 140 -3.36 -3.80 -6.61
C TYR A 140 -2.56 -4.42 -7.75
N VAL A 141 -3.16 -4.47 -8.94
CA VAL A 141 -2.51 -4.98 -10.15
C VAL A 141 -2.76 -4.04 -11.33
N PHE A 142 -1.70 -3.71 -12.07
CA PHE A 142 -1.74 -2.81 -13.22
C PHE A 142 -1.19 -3.50 -14.46
N GLY A 143 -1.83 -3.28 -15.62
CA GLY A 143 -1.44 -3.92 -16.87
C GLY A 143 -2.49 -3.75 -17.98
N ARG A 144 -2.19 -4.34 -19.14
CA ARG A 144 -3.07 -4.28 -20.33
C ARG A 144 -3.69 -5.62 -20.70
N ASP A 145 -3.03 -6.73 -20.33
CA ASP A 145 -3.53 -8.08 -20.58
C ASP A 145 -4.61 -8.44 -19.55
N GLN A 146 -5.87 -8.39 -19.97
CA GLN A 146 -7.01 -8.67 -19.11
C GLN A 146 -6.97 -10.09 -18.52
N SER A 147 -6.53 -11.08 -19.29
CA SER A 147 -6.45 -12.47 -18.81
C SER A 147 -5.44 -12.58 -17.68
N ARG A 148 -4.28 -11.92 -17.82
CA ARG A 148 -3.27 -11.83 -16.77
C ARG A 148 -3.78 -11.11 -15.53
N LEU A 149 -4.39 -9.93 -15.70
CA LEU A 149 -4.96 -9.16 -14.59
C LEU A 149 -5.95 -10.00 -13.79
N GLN A 150 -6.84 -10.71 -14.47
CA GLN A 150 -7.85 -11.56 -13.84
C GLN A 150 -7.26 -12.81 -13.15
N ARG A 151 -6.20 -13.41 -13.69
CA ARG A 151 -5.48 -14.50 -13.01
C ARG A 151 -4.78 -14.01 -11.75
N VAL A 152 -4.04 -12.91 -11.85
CA VAL A 152 -3.32 -12.32 -10.72
C VAL A 152 -4.30 -11.87 -9.63
N ALA A 153 -5.37 -11.17 -10.00
CA ALA A 153 -6.38 -10.70 -9.05
C ALA A 153 -7.02 -11.85 -8.24
N ARG A 154 -7.30 -13.00 -8.87
CA ARG A 154 -7.85 -14.18 -8.18
C ARG A 154 -6.83 -14.91 -7.31
N LYS A 155 -5.55 -14.84 -7.64
CA LYS A 155 -4.47 -15.51 -6.91
C LYS A 155 -3.88 -14.67 -5.77
N LEU A 156 -4.13 -13.36 -5.75
CA LEU A 156 -3.74 -12.52 -4.63
C LEU A 156 -4.55 -12.89 -3.39
N GLU A 157 -3.85 -13.19 -2.29
CA GLU A 157 -4.47 -13.58 -1.03
C GLU A 157 -4.81 -12.36 -0.18
N VAL A 158 -5.74 -11.55 -0.69
CA VAL A 158 -6.23 -10.31 -0.07
C VAL A 158 -7.74 -10.24 -0.14
N GLY A 159 -8.37 -9.51 0.79
CA GLY A 159 -9.82 -9.32 0.79
C GLY A 159 -10.32 -8.39 -0.32
N MET A 160 -9.47 -7.48 -0.80
CA MET A 160 -9.82 -6.47 -1.81
C MET A 160 -8.73 -6.33 -2.88
N VAL A 161 -9.11 -6.24 -4.15
CA VAL A 161 -8.16 -6.06 -5.26
C VAL A 161 -8.55 -4.90 -6.16
N GLY A 162 -7.64 -3.94 -6.36
CA GLY A 162 -7.73 -2.92 -7.41
C GLY A 162 -7.10 -3.39 -8.71
N VAL A 163 -7.85 -3.35 -9.81
CA VAL A 163 -7.35 -3.68 -11.15
C VAL A 163 -7.30 -2.40 -11.99
N ASN A 164 -6.10 -1.96 -12.34
CA ASN A 164 -5.87 -0.65 -12.99
C ASN A 164 -6.46 0.56 -12.25
N GLU A 165 -6.78 0.39 -10.96
CA GLU A 165 -7.34 1.40 -10.08
C GLU A 165 -6.60 1.36 -8.75
N GLY A 166 -6.20 2.53 -8.26
CA GLY A 166 -5.52 2.73 -6.98
C GLY A 166 -6.44 3.22 -5.85
N LEU A 167 -7.66 3.62 -6.17
CA LEU A 167 -8.67 4.12 -5.26
C LEU A 167 -9.89 3.19 -5.28
N ILE A 168 -9.87 2.15 -4.45
CA ILE A 168 -10.90 1.11 -4.44
C ILE A 168 -11.96 1.29 -3.35
N SER A 169 -11.80 2.29 -2.48
CA SER A 169 -12.69 2.52 -1.34
C SER A 169 -14.00 3.15 -1.79
N CYS A 170 -15.12 2.48 -1.53
CA CYS A 170 -16.48 3.00 -1.67
C CYS A 170 -17.41 2.38 -0.61
N ALA A 171 -18.58 2.97 -0.39
CA ALA A 171 -19.51 2.52 0.66
C ALA A 171 -20.31 1.28 0.24
N GLU A 172 -20.44 1.07 -1.07
CA GLU A 172 -21.27 0.04 -1.70
C GLU A 172 -20.56 -1.32 -1.83
N ALA A 173 -19.23 -1.36 -1.63
CA ALA A 173 -18.43 -2.58 -1.70
C ALA A 173 -18.10 -3.11 -0.30
N ALA A 174 -17.93 -4.44 -0.22
CA ALA A 174 -17.48 -5.10 1.00
C ALA A 174 -15.99 -4.78 1.26
N PHE A 175 -15.72 -4.02 2.31
CA PHE A 175 -14.38 -3.65 2.74
C PHE A 175 -13.93 -4.56 3.90
N GLY A 176 -12.78 -5.22 3.75
CA GLY A 176 -12.25 -6.08 4.81
C GLY A 176 -11.17 -7.02 4.30
N GLY A 177 -10.50 -7.71 5.22
CA GLY A 177 -9.32 -8.52 4.93
C GLY A 177 -9.55 -10.03 5.03
N VAL A 178 -8.44 -10.74 4.82
CA VAL A 178 -8.24 -12.16 5.14
C VAL A 178 -6.92 -12.30 5.91
N LYS A 179 -6.59 -13.51 6.37
CA LYS A 179 -5.41 -13.79 7.21
C LYS A 179 -5.43 -12.94 8.50
N GLU A 180 -4.29 -12.42 8.92
CA GLU A 180 -4.19 -11.56 10.12
C GLU A 180 -4.75 -10.14 9.89
N SER A 181 -5.30 -9.82 8.71
CA SER A 181 -5.98 -8.53 8.48
C SER A 181 -7.39 -8.46 9.06
N GLY A 182 -7.88 -9.52 9.69
CA GLY A 182 -9.14 -9.54 10.41
C GLY A 182 -10.24 -10.38 9.77
N ILE A 183 -11.42 -10.32 10.39
CA ILE A 183 -12.63 -11.06 10.03
C ILE A 183 -13.76 -10.04 9.86
N GLY A 184 -14.72 -10.38 9.00
CA GLY A 184 -15.91 -9.59 8.73
C GLY A 184 -15.75 -8.57 7.60
N ARG A 185 -16.84 -7.89 7.24
CA ARG A 185 -16.86 -6.86 6.19
C ARG A 185 -17.59 -5.61 6.63
N GLU A 186 -17.07 -4.44 6.25
CA GLU A 186 -17.74 -3.15 6.37
C GLU A 186 -18.30 -2.73 5.01
N GLY A 187 -19.40 -1.96 5.01
CA GLY A 187 -20.02 -1.48 3.78
C GLY A 187 -20.70 -2.58 2.95
N GLY A 188 -21.19 -2.17 1.78
CA GLY A 188 -21.97 -3.03 0.88
C GLY A 188 -23.20 -3.64 1.54
N ALA A 189 -23.74 -4.69 0.90
CA ALA A 189 -24.84 -5.46 1.47
C ALA A 189 -24.38 -6.38 2.61
N GLN A 190 -23.08 -6.70 2.68
CA GLN A 190 -22.50 -7.63 3.64
C GLN A 190 -22.33 -6.99 5.03
N GLY A 191 -22.09 -5.68 5.11
CA GLY A 191 -21.78 -5.03 6.39
C GLY A 191 -22.90 -5.11 7.43
N ILE A 192 -24.15 -5.26 7.01
CA ILE A 192 -25.27 -5.43 7.95
C ILE A 192 -25.27 -6.80 8.64
N ASP A 193 -24.67 -7.82 8.02
CA ASP A 193 -24.60 -9.17 8.59
C ASP A 193 -23.74 -9.21 9.86
N GLU A 194 -22.75 -8.31 10.00
CA GLU A 194 -21.91 -8.18 11.21
C GLU A 194 -22.68 -7.67 12.44
N PHE A 195 -23.86 -7.09 12.23
CA PHE A 195 -24.70 -6.50 13.28
C PHE A 195 -26.07 -7.20 13.41
N THR A 196 -26.29 -8.31 12.71
CA THR A 196 -27.55 -9.05 12.73
C THR A 196 -27.35 -10.51 13.13
N ASN A 197 -28.45 -11.17 13.53
CA ASN A 197 -28.46 -12.59 13.86
C ASN A 197 -29.50 -13.31 13.00
N TRP A 198 -29.08 -14.36 12.31
CA TRP A 198 -29.98 -15.23 11.56
C TRP A 198 -30.82 -16.07 12.52
N LYS A 199 -32.15 -16.07 12.33
CA LYS A 199 -33.09 -16.88 13.10
C LYS A 199 -33.81 -17.86 12.19
N TYR A 200 -33.52 -19.15 12.35
CA TYR A 200 -34.24 -20.22 11.68
C TYR A 200 -35.48 -20.63 12.48
N ILE A 201 -36.64 -20.71 11.82
CA ILE A 201 -37.91 -21.16 12.42
C ILE A 201 -38.44 -22.31 11.57
N CYS A 202 -38.56 -23.50 12.16
CA CYS A 202 -39.17 -24.68 11.54
C CYS A 202 -40.52 -24.96 12.18
N THR A 203 -41.57 -25.01 11.38
CA THR A 203 -42.94 -25.28 11.87
C THR A 203 -43.56 -26.39 11.05
N GLN A 204 -44.19 -27.35 11.73
CA GLN A 204 -45.07 -28.33 11.11
C GLN A 204 -46.49 -28.07 11.61
N TYR A 205 -47.36 -27.63 10.70
CA TYR A 205 -48.80 -27.53 10.90
C TYR A 205 -49.52 -27.75 9.58
#